data_AF-A0A8B6ETV6-F1
#
_entry.id   AF-A0A8B6ETV6-F1
#
_cell.length_a   1.000
_cell.length_b   1.000
_cell.length_c   1.000
_cell.angle_alpha   90.00
_cell.angle_beta   90.00
_cell.angle_gamma   90.00
#
_symmetry.space_group_name_H-M   'P 1'
#
loop_
_entity.id
_entity.type
_entity.pdbx_description
1 polymer ?
#
loop_
_entity_poly.entity_id
_entity_poly.type
_entity_poly.pdbx_seq_one_letter_code
_entity_poly.pdbx_strand_id
1 'polypeptide(L)'
;MATLRGTADITVHEKQEDGKLKELCQATGDACGGTSIDNEFFQIMVKICGEPLMNSLSWKDPLAYLDLFREFETVKRTVHHNKTGKMNFTVPYAALNDLCRVNFGEDFPATVKSCSLSDKISLRGDKMRAEVDVVKALYSKSSIDIISQITNVIKQCEGVSMLLLVGGFSESDMLQHVIQKEFPDKRIIIPEDAGLSVLKGAVLFGQNPGYIASRVMRYTYGIQVKNKFNKNIHDKAKLEIIDGEEKCKNCFNIVKKLNEDASPGTIVKQEFKTVKFQKALAVIVFVSKKEDPMYTDEPGCMQIGTFRVKIHNPSEKIRRFDVEFHFGNTELTINTTERGTGHSETAMFDLM
;
A
#
# COMPACT_ATOMS: atom_id res chain seq x y z
N MET A 1 12.12 -12.03 5.65
CA MET A 1 10.65 -11.81 5.67
C MET A 1 10.40 -10.33 5.38
N ALA A 2 9.77 -10.00 4.25
CA ALA A 2 9.35 -8.64 3.96
C ALA A 2 8.08 -8.34 4.76
N THR A 3 8.26 -7.71 5.92
CA THR A 3 7.14 -7.25 6.74
C THR A 3 6.59 -5.98 6.10
N LEU A 4 5.36 -6.00 5.59
CA LEU A 4 4.59 -4.84 5.07
C LEU A 4 4.29 -3.76 6.13
N ARG A 5 5.09 -3.63 7.19
CA ARG A 5 4.83 -2.78 8.38
C ARG A 5 5.56 -1.42 8.33
N GLY A 6 5.82 -0.89 7.14
CA GLY A 6 6.71 0.25 6.96
C GLY A 6 6.27 1.29 5.94
N THR A 7 5.00 1.32 5.53
CA THR A 7 4.49 2.38 4.64
C THR A 7 3.99 3.57 5.46
N ALA A 8 4.05 4.75 4.86
CA ALA A 8 3.25 5.89 5.27
C ALA A 8 2.26 6.17 4.15
N ASP A 9 0.97 6.16 4.48
CA ASP A 9 -0.12 6.38 3.54
C ASP A 9 -0.84 7.68 3.92
N ILE A 10 -1.08 8.53 2.92
CA ILE A 10 -1.67 9.86 3.10
C ILE A 10 -2.94 9.93 2.27
N THR A 11 -4.02 10.36 2.92
CA THR A 11 -5.34 10.56 2.32
C THR A 11 -5.91 11.90 2.78
N VAL A 12 -6.75 12.52 1.94
CA VAL A 12 -7.44 13.75 2.29
C VAL A 12 -8.94 13.50 2.28
N HIS A 13 -9.58 13.85 3.40
CA HIS A 13 -11.01 13.72 3.56
C HIS A 13 -11.63 15.05 3.94
N GLU A 14 -12.77 15.35 3.33
CA GLU A 14 -13.68 16.41 3.76
C GLU A 14 -14.75 15.80 4.68
N LYS A 15 -14.96 16.43 5.84
CA LYS A 15 -16.11 16.12 6.70
C LYS A 15 -17.31 16.95 6.25
N GLN A 16 -18.34 16.28 5.74
CA GLN A 16 -19.57 16.91 5.26
C GLN A 16 -20.49 17.35 6.42
N GLU A 17 -21.48 18.18 6.13
CA GLU A 17 -22.47 18.68 7.11
C GLU A 17 -23.26 17.54 7.79
N ASP A 18 -23.53 16.46 7.06
CA ASP A 18 -24.21 15.26 7.58
C ASP A 18 -23.28 14.34 8.41
N GLY A 19 -22.02 14.74 8.59
CA GLY A 19 -21.02 14.03 9.39
C GLY A 19 -20.27 12.93 8.63
N LYS A 20 -20.56 12.68 7.35
CA LYS A 20 -19.84 11.69 6.54
C LYS A 20 -18.51 12.23 6.03
N LEU A 21 -17.66 11.31 5.59
CA LEU A 21 -16.34 11.61 5.01
C LEU A 21 -16.35 11.40 3.50
N LYS A 22 -15.93 12.44 2.76
CA LYS A 22 -15.68 12.38 1.32
C LYS A 22 -14.17 12.39 1.07
N GLU A 23 -13.64 11.41 0.37
CA GLU A 23 -12.24 11.44 -0.10
C GLU A 23 -12.10 12.48 -1.22
N LEU A 24 -11.07 13.34 -1.16
CA LEU A 24 -10.89 14.45 -2.11
C LEU A 24 -9.86 14.16 -3.21
N CYS A 25 -8.80 13.41 -2.88
CA CYS A 25 -7.73 13.06 -3.80
C CYS A 25 -7.27 11.62 -3.56
N GLN A 26 -6.64 11.03 -4.57
CA GLN A 26 -6.09 9.68 -4.51
C GLN A 26 -5.09 9.56 -3.35
N ALA A 27 -5.23 8.50 -2.57
CA ALA A 27 -4.24 8.12 -1.56
C ALA A 27 -2.82 7.98 -2.15
N THR A 28 -1.82 8.56 -1.48
CA THR A 28 -0.41 8.34 -1.80
C THR A 28 0.24 7.51 -0.71
N GLY A 29 1.17 6.61 -1.07
CA GLY A 29 1.90 5.84 -0.08
C GLY A 29 3.31 5.47 -0.53
N ASP A 30 4.25 5.48 0.41
CA ASP A 30 5.65 5.09 0.19
C ASP A 30 6.25 4.35 1.40
N ALA A 31 7.30 3.58 1.17
CA ALA A 31 8.01 2.75 2.15
C ALA A 31 8.93 3.58 3.07
N CYS A 32 8.38 4.63 3.69
CA CYS A 32 9.08 5.58 4.54
C CYS A 32 8.59 5.58 6.01
N GLY A 33 7.78 4.59 6.40
CA GLY A 33 7.30 4.41 7.77
C GLY A 33 8.39 3.88 8.72
N GLY A 34 7.98 3.36 9.88
CA GLY A 34 8.90 2.97 10.97
C GLY A 34 9.98 1.95 10.58
N THR A 35 9.73 1.08 9.59
CA THR A 35 10.73 0.13 9.07
C THR A 35 11.89 0.83 8.35
N SER A 36 11.69 2.04 7.82
CA SER A 36 12.80 2.82 7.28
C SER A 36 13.85 3.12 8.35
N ILE A 37 13.45 3.31 9.61
CA ILE A 37 14.39 3.55 10.71
C ILE A 37 15.14 2.27 11.08
N ASP A 38 14.44 1.13 11.06
CA ASP A 38 15.06 -0.18 11.29
C ASP A 38 16.13 -0.48 10.22
N ASN A 39 15.88 -0.08 8.97
CA ASN A 39 16.86 -0.18 7.89
C ASN A 39 18.08 0.73 8.14
N GLU A 40 17.89 1.98 8.57
CA GLU A 40 19.01 2.87 8.91
C GLU A 40 19.81 2.34 10.12
N PHE A 41 19.15 1.72 11.10
CA PHE A 41 19.82 1.02 12.18
C PHE A 41 20.63 -0.19 11.70
N PHE A 42 20.08 -0.99 10.78
CA PHE A 42 20.83 -2.06 10.13
C PHE A 42 22.10 -1.52 9.47
N GLN A 43 22.01 -0.36 8.80
CA GLN A 43 23.19 0.28 8.21
C GLN A 43 24.23 0.75 9.25
N ILE A 44 23.82 1.14 10.46
CA ILE A 44 24.77 1.35 11.57
C ILE A 44 25.48 0.03 11.90
N MET A 45 24.74 -1.06 12.06
CA MET A 45 25.33 -2.35 12.41
C MET A 45 26.26 -2.87 11.31
N VAL A 46 25.94 -2.61 10.03
CA VAL A 46 26.84 -2.87 8.89
C VAL A 46 28.10 -2.02 8.96
N LYS A 47 28.02 -0.73 9.33
CA LYS A 47 29.21 0.12 9.50
C LYS A 47 30.12 -0.34 10.66
N ILE A 48 29.55 -1.03 11.65
CA ILE A 48 30.29 -1.58 12.78
C ILE A 48 30.90 -2.93 12.42
N CYS A 49 30.06 -3.89 12.02
CA CYS A 49 30.43 -5.30 11.89
C CYS A 49 30.62 -5.78 10.45
N GLY A 50 30.34 -4.95 9.45
CA GLY A 50 30.29 -5.36 8.05
C GLY A 50 29.02 -6.12 7.67
N GLU A 51 28.63 -5.96 6.40
CA GLU A 51 27.44 -6.61 5.83
C GLU A 51 27.52 -8.16 5.88
N PRO A 52 28.67 -8.82 5.58
CA PRO A 52 28.76 -10.27 5.68
C PRO A 52 28.49 -10.82 7.08
N LEU A 53 28.88 -10.10 8.14
CA LEU A 53 28.63 -10.51 9.51
C LEU A 53 27.14 -10.37 9.84
N MET A 54 26.53 -9.23 9.51
CA MET A 54 25.10 -9.01 9.74
C MET A 54 24.22 -10.04 9.01
N ASN A 55 24.59 -10.38 7.77
CA ASN A 55 23.94 -11.46 7.03
C ASN A 55 24.18 -12.81 7.73
N SER A 56 25.40 -13.09 8.18
CA SER A 56 25.71 -14.32 8.92
C SER A 56 24.91 -14.44 10.23
N LEU A 57 24.72 -13.34 10.97
CA LEU A 57 23.89 -13.31 12.18
C LEU A 57 22.45 -13.71 11.83
N SER A 58 21.88 -13.13 10.78
CA SER A 58 20.49 -13.43 10.36
C SER A 58 20.25 -14.90 9.98
N TRP A 59 21.27 -15.60 9.48
CA TRP A 59 21.16 -17.00 9.02
C TRP A 59 21.62 -18.02 10.07
N LYS A 60 22.72 -17.75 10.78
CA LYS A 60 23.31 -18.68 11.75
C LYS A 60 22.67 -18.58 13.14
N ASP A 61 22.21 -17.40 13.52
CA ASP A 61 21.49 -17.19 14.78
C ASP A 61 20.30 -16.21 14.58
N PRO A 62 19.20 -16.69 13.98
CA PRO A 62 18.02 -15.85 13.74
C PRO A 62 17.38 -15.29 15.02
N LEU A 63 17.58 -15.96 16.17
CA LEU A 63 17.07 -15.50 17.46
C LEU A 63 17.85 -14.29 17.95
N ALA A 64 19.19 -14.34 17.94
CA ALA A 64 20.02 -13.19 18.25
C ALA A 64 19.76 -12.01 17.31
N TYR A 65 19.58 -12.28 16.01
CA TYR A 65 19.18 -11.25 15.05
C TYR A 65 17.85 -10.60 15.42
N LEU A 66 16.82 -11.40 15.74
CA LEU A 66 15.52 -10.88 16.14
C LEU A 66 15.59 -10.08 17.45
N ASP A 67 16.34 -10.55 18.43
CA ASP A 67 16.51 -9.88 19.71
C ASP A 67 17.21 -8.53 19.55
N LEU A 68 18.23 -8.43 18.69
CA LEU A 68 18.87 -7.15 18.34
C LEU A 68 17.85 -6.10 17.86
N PHE A 69 16.95 -6.48 16.95
CA PHE A 69 15.94 -5.55 16.43
C PHE A 69 14.82 -5.25 17.44
N ARG A 70 14.46 -6.19 18.31
CA ARG A 70 13.50 -5.93 19.41
C ARG A 70 14.05 -4.96 20.44
N GLU A 71 15.32 -5.09 20.79
CA GLU A 71 16.00 -4.17 21.70
C GLU A 71 16.10 -2.77 21.06
N PHE A 72 16.40 -2.70 19.76
CA PHE A 72 16.38 -1.44 19.03
C PHE A 72 14.99 -0.82 18.94
N GLU A 73 13.92 -1.61 18.71
CA GLU A 73 12.54 -1.13 18.69
C GLU A 73 12.18 -0.39 19.98
N THR A 74 12.66 -0.87 21.14
CA THR A 74 12.46 -0.22 22.44
C THR A 74 13.15 1.14 22.52
N VAL A 75 14.36 1.25 21.97
CA VAL A 75 15.07 2.54 21.85
C VAL A 75 14.38 3.48 20.87
N LYS A 76 13.94 2.96 19.72
CA LYS A 76 13.19 3.71 18.71
C LYS A 76 11.94 4.35 19.29
N ARG A 77 11.21 3.65 20.17
CA ARG A 77 10.01 4.19 20.83
C ARG A 77 10.28 5.23 21.93
N THR A 78 11.52 5.38 22.40
CA THR A 78 11.86 6.22 23.58
C THR A 78 12.80 7.40 23.27
N VAL A 79 13.16 7.59 22.00
CA VAL A 79 13.92 8.77 21.56
C VAL A 79 12.98 9.97 21.39
N HIS A 80 13.35 11.07 22.05
CA HIS A 80 12.64 12.35 21.95
C HIS A 80 13.53 13.40 21.28
N HIS A 81 12.92 14.35 20.58
CA HIS A 81 13.59 15.44 19.86
C HIS A 81 14.48 16.30 20.77
N ASN A 82 14.12 16.46 22.04
CA ASN A 82 14.87 17.24 23.03
C ASN A 82 15.89 16.41 23.84
N LYS A 83 15.94 15.09 23.65
CA LYS A 83 16.87 14.22 24.38
C LYS A 83 18.31 14.55 24.00
N THR A 84 19.22 14.55 24.98
CA THR A 84 20.66 14.79 24.79
C THR A 84 21.48 13.69 25.47
N GLY A 85 22.79 13.66 25.20
CA GLY A 85 23.70 12.70 25.80
C GLY A 85 23.77 11.38 25.02
N LYS A 86 23.61 10.25 25.71
CA LYS A 86 23.80 8.91 25.13
C LYS A 86 22.62 7.98 25.43
N MET A 87 22.29 7.10 24.49
CA MET A 87 21.31 6.01 24.67
C MET A 87 22.02 4.66 24.68
N ASN A 88 21.44 3.72 25.42
CA ASN A 88 21.91 2.35 25.45
C ASN A 88 20.84 1.44 24.84
N PHE A 89 21.28 0.45 24.07
CA PHE A 89 20.47 -0.71 23.71
C PHE A 89 21.28 -1.98 23.96
N THR A 90 20.59 -3.03 24.36
CA THR A 90 21.20 -4.36 24.51
C THR A 90 21.51 -4.92 23.14
N VAL A 91 22.64 -5.62 23.02
CA VAL A 91 23.02 -6.34 21.82
C VAL A 91 23.28 -7.81 22.17
N PRO A 92 23.07 -8.75 21.24
CA PRO A 92 23.37 -10.16 21.46
C PRO A 92 24.89 -10.38 21.48
N TYR A 93 25.54 -9.98 22.57
CA TYR A 93 26.99 -9.85 22.65
C TYR A 93 27.71 -11.17 22.34
N ALA A 94 27.23 -12.28 22.89
CA ALA A 94 27.85 -13.59 22.67
C ALA A 94 27.87 -13.96 21.18
N ALA A 95 26.71 -13.87 20.51
CA ALA A 95 26.58 -14.18 19.08
C ALA A 95 27.43 -13.24 18.20
N LEU A 96 27.39 -11.93 18.47
CA LEU A 96 28.20 -10.95 17.74
C LEU A 96 29.71 -11.19 17.96
N ASN A 97 30.13 -11.48 19.18
CA ASN A 97 31.51 -11.75 19.52
C ASN A 97 32.04 -13.02 18.86
N ASP A 98 31.26 -14.10 18.87
CA ASP A 98 31.65 -15.35 18.21
C ASP A 98 31.77 -15.17 16.69
N LEU A 99 30.83 -14.44 16.09
CA LEU A 99 30.90 -14.12 14.66
C LEU A 99 32.07 -13.18 14.31
N CYS A 100 32.40 -12.19 15.14
CA CYS A 100 33.58 -11.34 14.95
C CYS A 100 34.86 -12.17 15.00
N ARG A 101 35.00 -13.07 15.98
CA ARG A 101 36.18 -13.93 16.11
C ARG A 101 36.36 -14.85 14.90
N VAL A 102 35.26 -15.40 14.39
CA VAL A 102 35.29 -16.30 13.23
C VAL A 102 35.60 -15.54 11.94
N ASN A 103 35.02 -14.36 11.73
CA ASN A 103 35.11 -13.64 10.45
C ASN A 103 36.30 -12.67 10.36
N PHE A 104 36.73 -12.09 11.48
CA PHE A 104 37.75 -11.03 11.51
C PHE A 104 38.99 -11.41 12.33
N GLY A 105 38.94 -12.49 13.12
CA GLY A 105 40.04 -12.88 14.00
C GLY A 105 40.21 -11.94 15.21
N GLU A 106 39.25 -11.06 15.47
CA GLU A 106 39.22 -10.14 16.60
C GLU A 106 37.90 -10.24 17.38
N ASP A 107 37.86 -9.70 18.59
CA ASP A 107 36.64 -9.69 19.40
C ASP A 107 35.71 -8.51 19.03
N PHE A 108 34.44 -8.64 19.37
CA PHE A 108 33.45 -7.61 19.04
C PHE A 108 33.79 -6.21 19.62
N PRO A 109 34.33 -6.09 20.85
CA PRO A 109 34.87 -4.82 21.34
C PRO A 109 35.95 -4.17 20.46
N ALA A 110 36.89 -4.95 19.92
CA ALA A 110 37.90 -4.46 18.99
C ALA A 110 37.25 -3.96 17.69
N THR A 111 36.30 -4.71 17.14
CA THR A 111 35.54 -4.34 15.93
C THR A 111 34.77 -3.02 16.12
N VAL A 112 34.13 -2.81 17.28
CA VAL A 112 33.46 -1.53 17.58
C VAL A 112 34.46 -0.37 17.68
N LYS A 113 35.66 -0.60 18.23
CA LYS A 113 36.70 0.44 18.36
C LYS A 113 37.34 0.79 17.01
N SER A 114 37.41 -0.14 16.08
CA SER A 114 38.00 0.07 14.75
C SER A 114 37.00 0.68 13.75
N CYS A 115 35.70 0.68 14.06
CA CYS A 115 34.69 1.20 13.15
C CYS A 115 34.72 2.73 13.00
N SER A 116 34.16 3.23 11.90
CA SER A 116 34.06 4.67 11.59
C SER A 116 33.21 5.50 12.57
N LEU A 117 32.49 4.85 13.49
CA LEU A 117 31.62 5.47 14.48
C LEU A 117 32.17 5.35 15.91
N SER A 118 33.43 4.93 16.09
CA SER A 118 34.02 4.63 17.40
C SER A 118 34.06 5.82 18.38
N ASP A 119 34.07 7.06 17.88
CA ASP A 119 33.95 8.26 18.71
C ASP A 119 32.54 8.46 19.29
N LYS A 120 31.51 7.95 18.59
CA LYS A 120 30.10 8.16 18.91
C LYS A 120 29.41 6.93 19.49
N ILE A 121 29.97 5.74 19.28
CA ILE A 121 29.45 4.45 19.71
C ILE A 121 30.50 3.72 20.53
N SER A 122 30.10 3.18 21.67
CA SER A 122 30.96 2.39 22.56
C SER A 122 30.21 1.20 23.13
N LEU A 123 30.93 0.21 23.65
CA LEU A 123 30.35 -0.94 24.36
C LEU A 123 30.57 -0.82 25.87
N ARG A 124 29.57 -1.25 26.65
CA ARG A 124 29.66 -1.48 28.10
C ARG A 124 28.97 -2.80 28.43
N GLY A 125 29.74 -3.88 28.56
CA GLY A 125 29.19 -5.23 28.68
C GLY A 125 28.42 -5.60 27.42
N ASP A 126 27.17 -6.03 27.60
CA ASP A 126 26.21 -6.38 26.54
C ASP A 126 25.43 -5.17 25.99
N LYS A 127 25.77 -3.94 26.40
CA LYS A 127 25.09 -2.72 25.96
C LYS A 127 25.95 -1.93 24.98
N MET A 128 25.34 -1.62 23.83
CA MET A 128 25.85 -0.62 22.91
C MET A 128 25.35 0.76 23.32
N ARG A 129 26.28 1.69 23.51
CA ARG A 129 26.04 3.07 23.94
C ARG A 129 26.36 4.02 22.81
N ALA A 130 25.32 4.61 22.22
CA ALA A 130 25.42 5.57 21.12
C ALA A 130 25.09 6.99 21.60
N GLU A 131 25.74 8.00 21.01
CA GLU A 131 25.28 9.38 21.13
C GLU A 131 23.86 9.53 20.60
N VAL A 132 23.05 10.34 21.28
CA VAL A 132 21.64 10.54 20.91
C VAL A 132 21.52 11.06 19.48
N ASP A 133 22.44 11.90 19.01
CA ASP A 133 22.40 12.46 17.66
C ASP A 133 22.59 11.39 16.57
N VAL A 134 23.34 10.31 16.85
CA VAL A 134 23.43 9.16 15.95
C VAL A 134 22.08 8.45 15.85
N VAL A 135 21.38 8.27 16.97
CA VAL A 135 20.05 7.63 16.99
C VAL A 135 19.00 8.52 16.32
N LYS A 136 19.03 9.83 16.56
CA LYS A 136 18.13 10.80 15.90
C LYS A 136 18.36 10.85 14.40
N ALA A 137 19.61 10.73 13.94
CA ALA A 137 19.92 10.77 12.52
C ALA A 137 19.21 9.67 11.71
N LEU A 138 18.85 8.54 12.33
CA LEU A 138 18.11 7.44 11.71
C LEU A 138 16.70 7.85 11.22
N TYR A 139 16.16 8.93 11.77
CA TYR A 139 14.84 9.44 11.42
C TYR A 139 14.87 10.36 10.19
N SER A 140 16.04 10.85 9.78
CA SER A 140 16.16 11.96 8.83
C SER A 140 15.51 11.64 7.49
N LYS A 141 15.84 10.48 6.92
CA LYS A 141 15.32 10.02 5.63
C LYS A 141 13.79 9.89 5.66
N SER A 142 13.29 9.07 6.58
CA SER A 142 11.86 8.86 6.79
C SER A 142 11.09 10.17 7.01
N SER A 143 11.65 11.10 7.79
CA SER A 143 11.01 12.40 8.08
C SER A 143 10.92 13.28 6.83
N ILE A 144 12.00 13.35 6.02
CA ILE A 144 12.02 14.10 4.76
C ILE A 144 11.00 13.53 3.78
N ASP A 145 10.97 12.20 3.64
CA ASP A 145 10.08 11.52 2.70
C ASP A 145 8.59 11.72 3.11
N ILE A 146 8.28 11.64 4.40
CA ILE A 146 6.92 11.90 4.92
C ILE A 146 6.51 13.36 4.71
N ILE A 147 7.36 14.33 5.07
CA ILE A 147 7.09 15.76 4.85
C ILE A 147 6.82 16.04 3.38
N SER A 148 7.65 15.49 2.49
CA SER A 148 7.53 15.68 1.05
C SER A 148 6.17 15.19 0.55
N GLN A 149 5.73 14.01 0.99
CA GLN A 149 4.43 13.46 0.59
C GLN A 149 3.27 14.29 1.15
N ILE A 150 3.30 14.69 2.43
CA ILE A 150 2.26 15.56 3.03
C ILE A 150 2.17 16.87 2.23
N THR A 151 3.32 17.48 1.92
CA THR A 151 3.40 18.73 1.16
C THR A 151 2.81 18.58 -0.25
N ASN A 152 3.10 17.48 -0.93
CA ASN A 152 2.59 17.23 -2.29
C ASN A 152 1.06 17.05 -2.28
N VAL A 153 0.53 16.32 -1.31
CA VAL A 153 -0.91 16.09 -1.17
C VAL A 153 -1.64 17.39 -0.83
N ILE A 154 -1.13 18.20 0.10
CA ILE A 154 -1.71 19.51 0.44
C ILE A 154 -1.73 20.45 -0.77
N LYS A 155 -0.72 20.39 -1.65
CA LYS A 155 -0.71 21.21 -2.89
C LYS A 155 -1.76 20.77 -3.91
N GLN A 156 -2.16 19.49 -3.90
CA GLN A 156 -3.15 18.95 -4.82
C GLN A 156 -4.59 19.12 -4.30
N CYS A 157 -4.74 19.30 -2.99
CA CYS A 157 -6.03 19.37 -2.32
C CYS A 157 -6.13 20.68 -1.51
N GLU A 158 -6.90 21.66 -2.01
CA GLU A 158 -7.11 22.94 -1.33
C GLU A 158 -7.91 22.77 -0.02
N GLY A 159 -7.71 23.68 0.94
CA GLY A 159 -8.53 23.74 2.16
C GLY A 159 -8.15 22.78 3.29
N VAL A 160 -7.02 22.06 3.19
CA VAL A 160 -6.54 21.20 4.29
C VAL A 160 -6.21 22.04 5.54
N SER A 161 -7.01 21.86 6.59
CA SER A 161 -6.92 22.59 7.85
C SER A 161 -6.37 21.74 9.01
N MET A 162 -6.39 20.41 8.87
CA MET A 162 -6.07 19.47 9.92
C MET A 162 -5.21 18.31 9.38
N LEU A 163 -4.24 17.87 10.17
CA LEU A 163 -3.49 16.63 9.97
C LEU A 163 -3.86 15.64 11.07
N LEU A 164 -4.40 14.48 10.70
CA LEU A 164 -4.71 13.38 11.62
C LEU A 164 -3.65 12.29 11.46
N LEU A 165 -2.80 12.13 12.48
CA LEU A 165 -1.67 11.19 12.43
C LEU A 165 -2.09 9.88 13.12
N VAL A 166 -2.19 8.80 12.34
CA VAL A 166 -2.58 7.46 12.80
C VAL A 166 -1.50 6.43 12.49
N GLY A 167 -1.60 5.24 13.08
CA GLY A 167 -0.58 4.19 12.98
C GLY A 167 0.51 4.31 14.04
N GLY A 168 1.21 3.20 14.32
CA GLY A 168 2.14 3.13 15.44
C GLY A 168 3.32 4.10 15.35
N PHE A 169 3.75 4.45 14.14
CA PHE A 169 4.86 5.41 13.96
C PHE A 169 4.45 6.86 14.28
N SER A 170 3.15 7.18 14.20
CA SER A 170 2.61 8.48 14.61
C SER A 170 2.77 8.75 16.11
N GLU A 171 3.05 7.73 16.93
CA GLU A 171 3.38 7.87 18.36
C GLU A 171 4.82 8.37 18.58
N SER A 172 5.65 8.42 17.53
CA SER A 172 7.04 8.86 17.64
C SER A 172 7.15 10.37 17.86
N ASP A 173 7.66 10.78 19.01
CA ASP A 173 7.96 12.18 19.33
C ASP A 173 8.82 12.87 18.26
N MET A 174 9.82 12.16 17.70
CA MET A 174 10.65 12.66 16.61
C MET A 174 9.82 13.04 15.37
N LEU A 175 8.92 12.16 14.94
CA LEU A 175 8.06 12.40 13.78
C LEU A 175 7.08 13.54 14.05
N GLN A 176 6.44 13.52 15.23
CA GLN A 176 5.50 14.55 15.65
C GLN A 176 6.14 15.93 15.65
N HIS A 177 7.34 16.06 16.23
CA HIS A 177 8.08 17.31 16.28
C HIS A 177 8.37 17.87 14.88
N VAL A 178 8.82 17.00 13.96
CA VAL A 178 9.15 17.42 12.60
C VAL A 178 7.90 17.86 11.83
N ILE A 179 6.78 17.13 11.94
CA ILE A 179 5.51 17.52 11.30
C ILE A 179 4.99 18.83 11.89
N GLN A 180 5.04 19.01 13.22
CA GLN A 180 4.63 20.25 13.89
C GLN A 180 5.46 21.46 13.46
N LYS A 181 6.76 21.27 13.28
CA LYS A 181 7.66 22.33 12.83
C LYS A 181 7.40 22.73 11.38
N GLU A 182 7.15 21.76 10.51
CA GLU A 182 6.95 22.00 9.08
C GLU A 182 5.57 22.58 8.76
N PHE A 183 4.54 22.20 9.52
CA PHE A 183 3.16 22.61 9.28
C PHE A 183 2.57 23.39 10.48
N PRO A 184 3.16 24.54 10.86
CA PRO A 184 2.74 25.29 12.05
C PRO A 184 1.35 25.91 11.92
N ASP A 185 0.85 26.08 10.69
CA ASP A 185 -0.50 26.59 10.38
C ASP A 185 -1.59 25.52 10.44
N LYS A 186 -1.23 24.24 10.57
CA LYS A 186 -2.17 23.11 10.57
C LYS A 186 -2.49 22.66 11.97
N ARG A 187 -3.75 22.29 12.21
CA ARG A 187 -4.14 21.59 13.44
C ARG A 187 -3.71 20.14 13.37
N ILE A 188 -2.72 19.77 14.18
CA ILE A 188 -2.22 18.40 14.26
C ILE A 188 -2.96 17.64 15.36
N ILE A 189 -3.57 16.50 15.01
CA ILE A 189 -4.28 15.62 15.95
C ILE A 189 -3.62 14.24 15.92
N ILE A 190 -3.35 13.72 17.12
CA ILE A 190 -2.75 12.41 17.33
C ILE A 190 -3.64 11.69 18.34
N PRO A 191 -4.36 10.63 17.93
CA PRO A 191 -5.19 9.87 18.85
C PRO A 191 -4.34 9.20 19.94
N GLU A 192 -4.91 9.06 21.15
CA GLU A 192 -4.26 8.41 22.30
C GLU A 192 -3.79 6.97 22.00
N ASP A 193 -4.52 6.25 21.13
CA ASP A 193 -4.10 4.97 20.57
C ASP A 193 -3.93 5.08 19.05
N ALA A 194 -2.99 5.91 18.59
CA ALA A 194 -2.72 6.08 17.17
C ALA A 194 -2.45 4.73 16.47
N GLY A 195 -1.71 3.82 17.12
CA GLY A 195 -1.49 2.45 16.63
C GLY A 195 -2.75 1.59 16.44
N LEU A 196 -3.83 1.84 17.19
CA LEU A 196 -5.10 1.10 17.09
C LEU A 196 -6.17 1.84 16.30
N SER A 197 -5.92 3.08 15.89
CA SER A 197 -6.94 3.96 15.31
C SER A 197 -7.54 3.40 14.01
N VAL A 198 -6.71 2.78 13.17
CA VAL A 198 -7.18 2.13 11.93
C VAL A 198 -8.10 0.95 12.24
N LEU A 199 -7.73 0.10 13.20
CA LEU A 199 -8.54 -1.04 13.62
C LEU A 199 -9.89 -0.58 14.21
N LYS A 200 -9.86 0.42 15.10
CA LYS A 200 -11.09 1.01 15.68
C LYS A 200 -12.00 1.56 14.57
N GLY A 201 -11.42 2.28 13.60
CA GLY A 201 -12.13 2.78 12.43
C GLY A 201 -12.75 1.67 11.58
N ALA A 202 -12.03 0.56 11.37
CA ALA A 202 -12.55 -0.58 10.62
C ALA A 202 -13.76 -1.24 11.29
N VAL A 203 -13.76 -1.38 12.63
CA VAL A 203 -14.91 -1.89 13.38
C VAL A 203 -16.13 -0.97 13.23
N LEU A 204 -15.93 0.35 13.36
CA LEU A 204 -17.00 1.34 13.16
C LEU A 204 -17.55 1.32 11.73
N PHE A 205 -16.68 1.19 10.74
CA PHE A 205 -17.08 1.08 9.33
C PHE A 205 -17.87 -0.20 9.06
N GLY A 206 -17.45 -1.34 9.61
CA GLY A 206 -18.19 -2.60 9.47
C GLY A 206 -19.59 -2.55 10.08
N GLN A 207 -19.79 -1.77 11.15
CA GLN A 207 -21.11 -1.54 11.74
C GLN A 207 -22.00 -0.61 10.89
N ASN A 208 -21.40 0.40 10.27
CA ASN A 208 -22.11 1.32 9.39
C ASN A 208 -21.21 1.82 8.24
N PRO A 209 -21.26 1.16 7.07
CA PRO A 209 -20.48 1.56 5.90
C PRO A 209 -20.84 2.96 5.38
N GLY A 210 -22.04 3.46 5.70
CA GLY A 210 -22.55 4.75 5.25
C GLY A 210 -21.81 5.98 5.81
N TYR A 211 -20.83 5.81 6.70
CA TYR A 211 -19.97 6.90 7.16
C TYR A 211 -19.03 7.44 6.08
N ILE A 212 -18.72 6.66 5.04
CA ILE A 212 -17.94 7.10 3.88
C ILE A 212 -18.91 7.49 2.77
N ALA A 213 -18.93 8.78 2.40
CA ALA A 213 -19.82 9.32 1.39
C ALA A 213 -19.37 8.97 -0.03
N SER A 214 -18.08 9.05 -0.32
CA SER A 214 -17.48 8.60 -1.57
C SER A 214 -16.00 8.31 -1.41
N ARG A 215 -15.49 7.52 -2.36
CA ARG A 215 -14.06 7.24 -2.56
C ARG A 215 -13.65 7.69 -3.94
N VAL A 216 -12.37 8.02 -4.11
CA VAL A 216 -11.80 8.37 -5.41
C VAL A 216 -11.20 7.11 -6.04
N MET A 217 -11.61 6.79 -7.27
CA MET A 217 -11.11 5.60 -7.96
C MET A 217 -9.60 5.70 -8.24
N ARG A 218 -8.82 4.71 -7.78
CA ARG A 218 -7.35 4.67 -7.89
C ARG A 218 -6.83 4.25 -9.28
N TYR A 219 -7.69 3.66 -10.08
CA TYR A 219 -7.42 3.15 -11.41
C TYR A 219 -8.64 3.37 -12.29
N THR A 220 -8.47 3.32 -13.61
CA THR A 220 -9.59 3.07 -14.52
C THR A 220 -9.93 1.58 -14.47
N TYR A 221 -11.16 1.27 -14.07
CA TYR A 221 -11.70 -0.08 -14.01
C TYR A 221 -12.45 -0.38 -15.30
N GLY A 222 -12.25 -1.58 -15.81
CA GLY A 222 -12.98 -2.05 -16.97
C GLY A 222 -12.87 -3.54 -17.14
N ILE A 223 -13.31 -3.98 -18.31
CA ILE A 223 -13.35 -5.40 -18.66
C ILE A 223 -12.80 -5.62 -20.05
N GLN A 224 -12.26 -6.81 -20.27
CA GLN A 224 -11.86 -7.23 -21.59
C GLN A 224 -13.09 -7.57 -22.43
N VAL A 225 -13.21 -6.94 -23.60
CA VAL A 225 -14.29 -7.24 -24.55
C VAL A 225 -13.74 -7.47 -25.96
N LYS A 226 -14.60 -8.01 -26.82
CA LYS A 226 -14.37 -8.13 -28.26
C LYS A 226 -15.33 -7.21 -29.00
N ASN A 227 -14.88 -5.99 -29.29
CA ASN A 227 -15.70 -4.99 -29.98
C ASN A 227 -15.66 -5.19 -31.50
N LYS A 228 -16.58 -4.54 -32.23
CA LYS A 228 -16.50 -4.48 -33.69
C LYS A 228 -15.16 -3.85 -34.11
N PHE A 229 -14.46 -4.46 -35.05
CA PHE A 229 -13.19 -3.91 -35.53
C PHE A 229 -13.42 -2.59 -36.28
N ASN A 230 -12.59 -1.59 -35.99
CA ASN A 230 -12.60 -0.31 -36.68
C ASN A 230 -11.18 0.02 -37.12
N LYS A 231 -10.94 -0.07 -38.43
CA LYS A 231 -9.64 0.13 -39.07
C LYS A 231 -9.00 1.51 -38.82
N ASN A 232 -9.78 2.51 -38.40
CA ASN A 232 -9.28 3.87 -38.18
C ASN A 232 -8.68 4.06 -36.78
N ILE A 233 -9.03 3.20 -35.82
CA ILE A 233 -8.63 3.34 -34.42
C ILE A 233 -8.00 2.07 -33.85
N HIS A 234 -8.32 0.89 -34.39
CA HIS A 234 -7.82 -0.38 -33.87
C HIS A 234 -6.59 -0.85 -34.64
N ASP A 235 -5.60 -1.34 -33.90
CA ASP A 235 -4.46 -2.05 -34.44
C ASP A 235 -4.91 -3.32 -35.18
N LYS A 236 -4.47 -3.45 -36.44
CA LYS A 236 -4.75 -4.60 -37.30
C LYS A 236 -4.28 -5.93 -36.69
N ALA A 237 -3.25 -5.93 -35.85
CA ALA A 237 -2.80 -7.13 -35.13
C ALA A 237 -3.84 -7.66 -34.11
N LYS A 238 -4.82 -6.83 -33.75
CA LYS A 238 -5.94 -7.19 -32.85
C LYS A 238 -7.18 -7.68 -33.60
N LEU A 239 -7.18 -7.70 -34.93
CA LEU A 239 -8.29 -8.20 -35.73
C LEU A 239 -8.47 -9.71 -35.52
N GLU A 240 -9.72 -10.12 -35.31
CA GLU A 240 -10.15 -11.52 -35.19
C GLU A 240 -11.52 -11.67 -35.87
N ILE A 241 -11.74 -12.77 -36.59
CA ILE A 241 -13.04 -13.05 -37.23
C ILE A 241 -13.82 -14.04 -36.35
N ILE A 242 -15.02 -13.65 -35.91
CA ILE A 242 -15.91 -14.47 -35.09
C ILE A 242 -17.29 -14.49 -35.72
N ASP A 243 -17.81 -15.68 -36.03
CA ASP A 243 -19.11 -15.87 -36.71
C ASP A 243 -19.25 -15.03 -38.00
N GLY A 244 -18.14 -14.83 -38.73
CA GLY A 244 -18.09 -14.04 -39.96
C GLY A 244 -17.98 -12.52 -39.77
N GLU A 245 -17.92 -12.03 -38.52
CA GLU A 245 -17.74 -10.61 -38.22
C GLU A 245 -16.30 -10.27 -37.79
N GLU A 246 -15.78 -9.15 -38.30
CA GLU A 246 -14.51 -8.58 -37.84
C GLU A 246 -14.65 -7.97 -36.44
N LYS A 247 -13.93 -8.54 -35.48
CA LYS A 247 -13.85 -8.11 -34.08
C LYS A 247 -12.43 -7.68 -33.73
N CYS A 248 -12.30 -6.83 -32.73
CA CYS A 248 -11.04 -6.44 -32.12
C CYS A 248 -10.90 -7.13 -30.77
N LYS A 249 -9.88 -8.00 -30.63
CA LYS A 249 -9.59 -8.68 -29.38
C LYS A 249 -8.87 -7.75 -28.38
N ASN A 250 -8.94 -8.08 -27.09
CA ASN A 250 -8.27 -7.38 -26.01
C ASN A 250 -8.67 -5.89 -25.85
N CYS A 251 -9.87 -5.50 -26.31
CA CYS A 251 -10.36 -4.13 -26.08
C CYS A 251 -10.62 -3.91 -24.59
N PHE A 252 -10.22 -2.75 -24.08
CA PHE A 252 -10.54 -2.31 -22.73
C PHE A 252 -11.87 -1.55 -22.76
N ASN A 253 -12.93 -2.12 -22.19
CA ASN A 253 -14.20 -1.42 -22.03
C ASN A 253 -14.27 -0.81 -20.63
N ILE A 254 -14.18 0.52 -20.57
CA ILE A 254 -14.19 1.29 -19.34
C ILE A 254 -15.55 1.17 -18.66
N VAL A 255 -15.52 0.86 -17.37
CA VAL A 255 -16.69 0.80 -16.48
C VAL A 255 -16.70 2.04 -15.56
N LYS A 256 -15.54 2.39 -15.00
CA LYS A 256 -15.39 3.55 -14.10
C LYS A 256 -13.97 4.10 -14.26
N LYS A 257 -13.79 5.41 -14.44
CA LYS A 257 -12.46 5.98 -14.70
C LYS A 257 -11.69 6.28 -13.42
N LEU A 258 -10.37 6.33 -13.57
CA LEU A 258 -9.44 6.93 -12.61
C LEU A 258 -9.94 8.32 -12.17
N ASN A 259 -9.74 8.66 -10.89
CA ASN A 259 -10.15 9.92 -10.26
C ASN A 259 -11.66 10.20 -10.20
N GLU A 260 -12.52 9.34 -10.73
CA GLU A 260 -13.95 9.52 -10.55
C GLU A 260 -14.38 9.20 -9.11
N ASP A 261 -15.39 9.93 -8.62
CA ASP A 261 -16.07 9.62 -7.36
C ASP A 261 -16.88 8.31 -7.48
N ALA A 262 -16.78 7.47 -6.46
CA ALA A 262 -17.61 6.29 -6.24
C ALA A 262 -18.27 6.35 -4.85
N SER A 263 -19.53 6.79 -4.81
CA SER A 263 -20.36 6.73 -3.61
C SER A 263 -20.89 5.32 -3.35
N PRO A 264 -21.16 4.93 -2.09
CA PRO A 264 -21.85 3.68 -1.78
C PRO A 264 -23.15 3.56 -2.61
N GLY A 265 -23.32 2.41 -3.27
CA GLY A 265 -24.46 2.17 -4.16
C GLY A 265 -24.29 2.67 -5.59
N THR A 266 -23.08 3.09 -5.99
CA THR A 266 -22.78 3.40 -7.40
C THR A 266 -22.85 2.11 -8.22
N ILE A 267 -23.77 2.06 -9.19
CA ILE A 267 -23.96 0.89 -10.06
C ILE A 267 -23.75 1.30 -11.51
N VAL A 268 -22.84 0.61 -12.21
CA VAL A 268 -22.66 0.73 -13.65
C VAL A 268 -23.19 -0.54 -14.31
N LYS A 269 -24.10 -0.40 -15.28
CA LYS A 269 -24.71 -1.53 -15.99
C LYS A 269 -24.12 -1.72 -17.37
N GLN A 270 -23.91 -2.96 -17.77
CA GLN A 270 -23.44 -3.37 -19.08
C GLN A 270 -24.32 -4.52 -19.60
N GLU A 271 -24.63 -4.53 -20.91
CA GLU A 271 -25.38 -5.62 -21.55
C GLU A 271 -24.43 -6.51 -22.36
N PHE A 272 -24.51 -7.82 -22.15
CA PHE A 272 -23.78 -8.81 -22.94
C PHE A 272 -24.73 -9.71 -23.73
N LYS A 273 -24.25 -10.15 -24.89
CA LYS A 273 -24.93 -11.13 -25.73
C LYS A 273 -24.04 -12.34 -25.92
N THR A 274 -24.64 -13.52 -25.92
CA THR A 274 -23.90 -14.75 -26.22
C THR A 274 -23.62 -14.86 -27.71
N VAL A 275 -22.56 -15.58 -28.08
CA VAL A 275 -22.43 -16.18 -29.42
C VAL A 275 -23.15 -17.52 -29.48
N LYS A 276 -23.29 -18.10 -30.68
CA LYS A 276 -23.94 -19.41 -30.85
C LYS A 276 -23.19 -20.48 -30.05
N PHE A 277 -23.93 -21.34 -29.35
CA PHE A 277 -23.40 -22.45 -28.55
C PHE A 277 -22.39 -22.05 -27.46
N GLN A 278 -22.40 -20.79 -27.01
CA GLN A 278 -21.52 -20.33 -25.93
C GLN A 278 -21.81 -21.07 -24.62
N LYS A 279 -20.74 -21.61 -24.00
CA LYS A 279 -20.84 -22.46 -22.79
C LYS A 279 -20.78 -21.68 -21.47
N ALA A 280 -20.18 -20.49 -21.49
CA ALA A 280 -20.04 -19.64 -20.32
C ALA A 280 -19.91 -18.17 -20.73
N LEU A 281 -20.42 -17.26 -19.91
CA LEU A 281 -20.07 -15.85 -19.95
C LEU A 281 -18.84 -15.65 -19.06
N ALA A 282 -17.79 -15.01 -19.58
CA ALA A 282 -16.59 -14.67 -18.82
C ALA A 282 -16.46 -13.14 -18.77
N VAL A 283 -16.56 -12.57 -17.58
CA VAL A 283 -16.29 -11.16 -17.31
C VAL A 283 -14.87 -11.08 -16.75
N ILE A 284 -13.91 -10.72 -17.61
CA ILE A 284 -12.49 -10.61 -17.24
C ILE A 284 -12.23 -9.15 -16.86
N VAL A 285 -11.92 -8.91 -15.60
CA VAL A 285 -11.84 -7.57 -15.02
C VAL A 285 -10.39 -7.09 -15.02
N PHE A 286 -10.19 -5.86 -15.50
CA PHE A 286 -8.91 -5.20 -15.60
C PHE A 286 -8.95 -3.83 -14.91
N VAL A 287 -7.78 -3.41 -14.45
CA VAL A 287 -7.51 -2.03 -14.03
C VAL A 287 -6.41 -1.43 -14.89
N SER A 288 -6.39 -0.10 -15.02
CA SER A 288 -5.32 0.65 -15.70
C SER A 288 -4.92 1.90 -14.93
N LYS A 289 -3.63 2.23 -14.98
CA LYS A 289 -3.08 3.52 -14.51
C LYS A 289 -3.36 4.69 -15.45
N LYS A 290 -3.80 4.41 -16.69
CA LYS A 290 -4.24 5.43 -17.64
C LYS A 290 -5.73 5.69 -17.45
N GLU A 291 -6.15 6.93 -17.68
CA GLU A 291 -7.55 7.30 -17.64
C GLU A 291 -8.35 6.62 -18.76
N ASP A 292 -7.81 6.62 -19.99
CA ASP A 292 -8.44 6.07 -21.19
C ASP A 292 -7.58 4.99 -21.88
N PRO A 293 -7.43 3.78 -21.29
CA PRO A 293 -6.78 2.66 -21.97
C PRO A 293 -7.63 2.17 -23.15
N MET A 294 -6.99 1.82 -24.27
CA MET A 294 -7.66 1.22 -25.43
C MET A 294 -7.63 -0.31 -25.36
N TYR A 295 -6.52 -0.88 -24.90
CA TYR A 295 -6.36 -2.33 -24.79
C TYR A 295 -5.99 -2.81 -23.38
N THR A 296 -6.39 -4.04 -23.08
CA THR A 296 -6.09 -4.72 -21.80
C THR A 296 -4.63 -5.17 -21.68
N ASP A 297 -3.89 -5.16 -22.78
CA ASP A 297 -2.46 -5.53 -22.84
C ASP A 297 -1.54 -4.31 -23.01
N GLU A 298 -2.06 -3.10 -22.79
CA GLU A 298 -1.23 -1.91 -22.70
C GLU A 298 -0.37 -1.91 -21.43
N PRO A 299 0.81 -1.26 -21.46
CA PRO A 299 1.61 -1.03 -20.26
C PRO A 299 0.78 -0.32 -19.17
N GLY A 300 0.75 -0.90 -17.97
CA GLY A 300 -0.02 -0.38 -16.84
C GLY A 300 -1.42 -0.97 -16.69
N CYS A 301 -1.87 -1.82 -17.62
CA CYS A 301 -3.07 -2.65 -17.43
C CYS A 301 -2.75 -3.92 -16.64
N MET A 302 -3.62 -4.28 -15.69
CA MET A 302 -3.49 -5.50 -14.89
C MET A 302 -4.85 -6.20 -14.76
N GLN A 303 -4.87 -7.51 -14.95
CA GLN A 303 -6.06 -8.32 -14.69
C GLN A 303 -6.21 -8.52 -13.17
N ILE A 304 -7.36 -8.13 -12.62
CA ILE A 304 -7.65 -8.33 -11.18
C ILE A 304 -8.49 -9.58 -10.93
N GLY A 305 -9.16 -10.11 -11.96
CA GLY A 305 -9.88 -11.37 -11.82
C GLY A 305 -10.72 -11.76 -13.03
N THR A 306 -11.38 -12.91 -12.93
CA THR A 306 -12.31 -13.39 -13.94
C THR A 306 -13.52 -14.00 -13.28
N PHE A 307 -14.69 -13.42 -13.54
CA PHE A 307 -15.98 -14.00 -13.16
C PHE A 307 -16.52 -14.86 -14.31
N ARG A 308 -16.76 -16.15 -14.07
CA ARG A 308 -17.30 -17.08 -15.08
C ARG A 308 -18.68 -17.58 -14.66
N VAL A 309 -19.69 -17.30 -15.49
CA VAL A 309 -21.07 -17.76 -15.32
C VAL A 309 -21.34 -18.87 -16.33
N LYS A 310 -21.79 -20.03 -15.86
CA LYS A 310 -22.08 -21.17 -16.74
C LYS A 310 -23.39 -20.92 -17.49
N ILE A 311 -23.37 -21.15 -18.81
CA ILE A 311 -24.58 -21.07 -19.64
C ILE A 311 -25.14 -22.49 -19.78
N HIS A 312 -26.27 -22.74 -19.13
CA HIS A 312 -26.94 -24.04 -19.21
C HIS A 312 -27.60 -24.24 -20.59
N ASN A 313 -27.50 -25.46 -21.13
CA ASN A 313 -28.03 -25.87 -22.44
C ASN A 313 -27.63 -24.95 -23.61
N PRO A 314 -26.32 -24.77 -23.92
CA PRO A 314 -25.87 -23.92 -25.02
C PRO A 314 -26.57 -24.23 -26.35
N SER A 315 -27.00 -23.18 -27.05
CA SER A 315 -27.85 -23.30 -28.25
C SER A 315 -27.52 -22.20 -29.25
N GLU A 316 -28.12 -22.24 -30.44
CA GLU A 316 -28.02 -21.16 -31.44
C GLU A 316 -28.73 -19.87 -31.01
N LYS A 317 -29.73 -19.97 -30.11
CA LYS A 317 -30.45 -18.81 -29.58
C LYS A 317 -29.50 -17.87 -28.82
N ILE A 318 -29.40 -16.64 -29.30
CA ILE A 318 -28.66 -15.56 -28.63
C ILE A 318 -29.38 -15.17 -27.34
N ARG A 319 -28.65 -15.16 -26.23
CA ARG A 319 -29.16 -14.78 -24.90
C ARG A 319 -28.54 -13.47 -24.47
N ARG A 320 -29.23 -12.77 -23.57
CA ARG A 320 -28.81 -11.46 -23.05
C ARG A 320 -28.57 -11.56 -21.54
N PHE A 321 -27.48 -10.93 -21.12
CA PHE A 321 -27.08 -10.83 -19.73
C PHE A 321 -26.97 -9.37 -19.35
N ASP A 322 -27.58 -9.01 -18.23
CA ASP A 322 -27.31 -7.76 -17.53
C ASP A 322 -26.16 -7.99 -16.57
N VAL A 323 -25.15 -7.14 -16.63
CA VAL A 323 -23.98 -7.19 -15.74
C VAL A 323 -23.88 -5.85 -15.02
N GLU A 324 -23.97 -5.90 -13.70
CA GLU A 324 -23.94 -4.72 -12.84
C GLU A 324 -22.63 -4.71 -12.04
N PHE A 325 -21.91 -3.60 -12.11
CA PHE A 325 -20.69 -3.34 -11.36
C PHE A 325 -21.03 -2.39 -10.22
N HIS A 326 -20.93 -2.88 -8.99
CA HIS A 326 -21.27 -2.15 -7.76
C HIS A 326 -19.97 -1.62 -7.13
N PHE A 327 -19.86 -0.30 -7.05
CA PHE A 327 -18.74 0.43 -6.46
C PHE A 327 -19.14 1.12 -5.15
N GLY A 328 -18.13 1.63 -4.44
CA GLY A 328 -18.31 2.43 -3.21
C GLY A 328 -18.10 1.65 -1.91
N ASN A 329 -17.93 0.32 -1.99
CA ASN A 329 -17.50 -0.54 -0.88
C ASN A 329 -15.98 -0.78 -0.92
N THR A 330 -15.46 -1.64 -0.04
CA THR A 330 -14.06 -2.09 -0.06
C THR A 330 -13.73 -3.00 -1.25
N GLU A 331 -14.75 -3.64 -1.81
CA GLU A 331 -14.65 -4.58 -2.93
C GLU A 331 -15.52 -4.11 -4.09
N LEU A 332 -15.14 -4.50 -5.31
CA LEU A 332 -15.98 -4.44 -6.50
C LEU A 332 -16.87 -5.68 -6.53
N THR A 333 -18.18 -5.49 -6.41
CA THR A 333 -19.15 -6.58 -6.59
C THR A 333 -19.67 -6.56 -8.02
N ILE A 334 -19.64 -7.71 -8.69
CA ILE A 334 -20.21 -7.90 -10.03
C ILE A 334 -21.38 -8.86 -9.94
N ASN A 335 -22.56 -8.39 -10.31
CA ASN A 335 -23.76 -9.20 -10.44
C ASN A 335 -24.06 -9.45 -11.92
N THR A 336 -24.41 -10.68 -12.26
CA THR A 336 -24.89 -11.04 -13.59
C THR A 336 -26.33 -11.53 -13.50
N THR A 337 -27.15 -11.25 -14.51
CA THR A 337 -28.52 -11.77 -14.60
C THR A 337 -28.85 -12.14 -16.05
N GLU A 338 -29.20 -13.40 -16.29
CA GLU A 338 -29.69 -13.84 -17.61
C GLU A 338 -31.14 -13.40 -17.80
N ARG A 339 -31.41 -12.48 -18.74
CA ARG A 339 -32.76 -11.90 -18.92
C ARG A 339 -33.85 -12.92 -19.24
N GLY A 340 -33.49 -14.05 -19.86
CA GLY A 340 -34.47 -15.06 -20.27
C GLY A 340 -34.94 -15.96 -19.12
N THR A 341 -34.11 -16.15 -18.09
CA THR A 341 -34.37 -17.09 -16.98
C THR A 341 -34.50 -16.38 -15.64
N GLY A 342 -33.97 -15.16 -15.52
CA GLY A 342 -33.81 -14.46 -14.25
C GLY A 342 -32.68 -15.02 -13.38
N HIS A 343 -31.94 -16.02 -13.85
CA HIS A 343 -30.84 -16.62 -13.10
C HIS A 343 -29.72 -15.59 -12.89
N SER A 344 -29.25 -15.47 -11.64
CA SER A 344 -28.25 -14.50 -11.24
C SER A 344 -27.09 -15.13 -10.50
N GLU A 345 -25.87 -14.67 -10.78
CA GLU A 345 -24.66 -15.03 -10.05
C GLU A 345 -23.87 -13.78 -9.69
N THR A 346 -23.10 -13.84 -8.60
CA THR A 346 -22.32 -12.74 -8.03
C THR A 346 -20.86 -13.15 -7.82
N ALA A 347 -19.94 -12.22 -8.07
CA ALA A 347 -18.53 -12.32 -7.69
C ALA A 347 -18.05 -11.02 -7.05
N MET A 348 -17.03 -11.12 -6.19
CA MET A 348 -16.40 -9.99 -5.50
C MET A 348 -14.90 -9.96 -5.82
N PHE A 349 -14.37 -8.76 -6.03
CA PHE A 349 -12.97 -8.52 -6.36
C PHE A 349 -12.42 -7.40 -5.48
N ASP A 350 -11.21 -7.58 -4.94
CA ASP A 350 -10.55 -6.54 -4.17
C ASP A 350 -10.25 -5.31 -5.05
N LEU A 351 -10.63 -4.13 -4.57
CA LEU A 351 -10.20 -2.86 -5.15
C LEU A 351 -8.78 -2.60 -4.62
N MET A 352 -7.76 -2.86 -5.45
CA MET A 352 -6.33 -2.67 -5.10
C MET A 352 -6.01 -1.27 -4.54
#